data_AF-A0A090SWQ4-F1
#
_entry.id   AF-A0A090SWQ4-F1
#
_cell.length_a   1.000
_cell.length_b   1.000
_cell.length_c   1.000
_cell.angle_alpha   90.00
_cell.angle_beta   90.00
_cell.angle_gamma   90.00
#
_symmetry.space_group_name_H-M   'P 1'
#
loop_
_entity.id
_entity.type
_entity.pdbx_description
1 polymer ?
#
loop_
_entity_poly.entity_id
_entity_poly.type
_entity_poly.pdbx_seq_one_letter_code
_entity_poly.pdbx_strand_id
1 'polypeptide(L)'
;MKKTRQTRTEAEIAWHSGQAALLAASLEQDTPCPVCGSVEHPNVATFSGEVVTLEQVNQLREIENTAKDELTRHQQLFAELESQIATLIARKQEWIESLGVDYQKDSGQFAQSVQQRIADLSARITKLQALNIGVLQTQYQQATAKRVELSQQLEQTTIQVAEVTNQAQQLSGVVSSLESGNNTGYSTAQAVLERQRAIETELAQKAALLEQATQALKLASETLAKFESHLETLQKQFEELELARESASAAWKVALGNSVFESEEAFLNAKLSSERAEHIAQQIEHYQHEAFDYQNS
;
A
#
# COMPACT_ATOMS: atom_id res chain seq x y z
N MET A 1 -79.84 -16.36 -79.56
CA MET A 1 -79.06 -16.98 -80.65
C MET A 1 -79.65 -18.28 -81.19
N LYS A 2 -79.45 -19.43 -80.53
CA LYS A 2 -79.90 -20.74 -81.07
C LYS A 2 -81.42 -20.79 -81.29
N LYS A 3 -82.18 -20.25 -80.33
CA LYS A 3 -83.65 -20.14 -80.39
C LYS A 3 -84.13 -19.18 -81.49
N THR A 4 -83.56 -17.98 -81.59
CA THR A 4 -83.91 -16.98 -82.62
C THR A 4 -83.66 -17.48 -84.04
N ARG A 5 -82.50 -18.10 -84.28
CA ARG A 5 -82.15 -18.71 -85.57
C ARG A 5 -83.08 -19.87 -85.92
N GLN A 6 -83.40 -20.71 -84.94
CA GLN A 6 -84.32 -21.83 -85.11
C GLN A 6 -85.72 -21.36 -85.47
N THR A 7 -86.28 -20.38 -84.74
CA THR A 7 -87.61 -19.81 -85.01
C THR A 7 -87.67 -19.11 -86.38
N ARG A 8 -86.62 -18.39 -86.78
CA ARG A 8 -86.52 -17.82 -88.14
C ARG A 8 -86.50 -18.91 -89.21
N THR A 9 -85.72 -19.97 -89.02
CA THR A 9 -85.62 -21.09 -89.96
C THR A 9 -86.94 -21.86 -90.07
N GLU A 10 -87.64 -22.10 -88.95
CA GLU A 10 -88.97 -22.71 -88.94
C GLU A 10 -90.00 -21.85 -89.68
N ALA A 11 -89.97 -20.52 -89.47
CA ALA A 11 -90.83 -19.57 -90.18
C ALA A 11 -90.52 -19.48 -91.69
N GLU A 12 -89.25 -19.56 -92.10
CA GLU A 12 -88.86 -19.62 -93.51
C GLU A 12 -89.40 -20.88 -94.19
N ILE A 13 -89.27 -22.04 -93.55
CA ILE A 13 -89.78 -23.31 -94.08
C ILE A 13 -91.31 -23.26 -94.21
N ALA A 14 -92.00 -22.70 -93.21
CA ALA A 14 -93.45 -22.53 -93.24
C ALA A 14 -93.90 -21.56 -94.34
N TRP A 15 -93.21 -20.43 -94.53
CA TRP A 15 -93.48 -19.49 -95.62
C TRP A 15 -93.29 -20.11 -97.01
N HIS A 16 -92.17 -20.82 -97.23
CA HIS A 16 -91.92 -21.51 -98.50
C HIS A 16 -92.95 -22.61 -98.78
N SER A 17 -93.36 -23.37 -97.76
CA SER A 17 -94.37 -24.42 -97.88
C SER A 17 -95.77 -23.85 -98.13
N GLY A 18 -96.10 -22.70 -97.52
CA GLY A 18 -97.37 -22.00 -97.70
C GLY A 18 -97.52 -21.36 -99.09
N GLN A 19 -96.43 -20.95 -99.76
CA GLN A 19 -96.49 -20.39 -101.11
C GLN A 19 -97.05 -21.38 -102.15
N ALA A 20 -96.70 -22.66 -102.04
CA ALA A 20 -97.22 -23.69 -102.95
C ALA A 20 -98.75 -23.84 -102.81
N ALA A 21 -99.27 -23.74 -101.58
CA ALA A 21 -100.71 -23.85 -101.32
C ALA A 21 -101.49 -22.57 -101.64
N LEU A 22 -100.90 -21.39 -101.40
CA LEU A 22 -101.48 -20.11 -101.85
C LEU A 22 -101.61 -20.07 -103.38
N LEU A 23 -100.58 -20.55 -104.10
CA LEU A 23 -100.61 -20.65 -105.55
C LEU A 23 -101.66 -21.67 -106.03
N ALA A 24 -101.77 -22.80 -105.34
CA ALA A 24 -102.78 -23.82 -105.63
C ALA A 24 -104.21 -23.32 -105.36
N ALA A 25 -104.42 -22.47 -104.35
CA ALA A 25 -105.71 -21.82 -104.05
C ALA A 25 -106.12 -20.75 -105.09
N SER A 26 -105.16 -20.18 -105.82
CA SER A 26 -105.41 -19.23 -106.91
C SER A 26 -105.70 -19.88 -108.28
N LEU A 27 -105.79 -21.21 -108.34
CA LEU A 27 -106.10 -21.93 -109.59
C LEU A 27 -107.61 -21.90 -109.86
N GLU A 28 -108.00 -21.30 -110.97
CA GLU A 28 -109.39 -21.28 -111.45
C GLU A 28 -109.67 -22.47 -112.37
N GLN A 29 -110.88 -23.03 -112.28
CA GLN A 29 -111.30 -24.15 -113.10
C GLN A 29 -111.27 -23.76 -114.59
N ASP A 30 -110.71 -24.63 -115.43
CA ASP A 30 -110.47 -24.41 -116.87
C ASP A 30 -109.43 -23.33 -117.24
N THR A 31 -108.54 -22.94 -116.32
CA THR A 31 -107.35 -22.11 -116.64
C THR A 31 -106.04 -22.92 -116.54
N PRO A 32 -105.08 -22.72 -117.48
CA PRO A 32 -103.79 -23.41 -117.42
C PRO A 32 -102.96 -22.93 -116.23
N CYS A 33 -102.52 -23.87 -115.38
CA CYS A 33 -101.73 -23.51 -114.20
C CYS A 33 -100.39 -22.85 -114.58
N PRO A 34 -100.00 -21.75 -113.91
CA PRO A 34 -98.78 -21.00 -114.23
C PRO A 34 -97.47 -21.76 -113.96
N VAL A 35 -97.52 -22.92 -113.28
CA VAL A 35 -96.33 -23.75 -113.02
C VAL A 35 -96.18 -24.89 -114.03
N CYS A 36 -97.28 -25.58 -114.39
CA CYS A 36 -97.23 -26.79 -115.23
C CYS A 36 -98.02 -26.71 -116.54
N GLY A 37 -98.85 -25.68 -116.76
CA GLY A 37 -99.62 -25.45 -117.98
C GLY A 37 -100.86 -26.34 -118.18
N SER A 38 -101.16 -27.25 -117.25
CA SER A 38 -102.34 -28.13 -117.30
C SER A 38 -103.61 -27.39 -116.93
N VAL A 39 -104.75 -27.83 -117.48
CA VAL A 39 -106.09 -27.31 -117.17
C VAL A 39 -106.83 -28.14 -116.11
N GLU A 40 -106.45 -29.40 -115.93
CA GLU A 40 -106.99 -30.30 -114.90
C GLU A 40 -106.02 -30.41 -113.70
N HIS A 41 -106.57 -30.28 -112.49
CA HIS A 41 -105.82 -30.26 -111.23
C HIS A 41 -106.42 -31.21 -110.17
N PRO A 42 -106.22 -32.54 -110.30
CA PRO A 42 -106.85 -33.52 -109.41
C PRO A 42 -106.24 -33.59 -107.99
N ASN A 43 -105.08 -32.98 -107.74
CA ASN A 43 -104.39 -33.05 -106.44
C ASN A 43 -103.85 -31.68 -106.01
N VAL A 44 -104.77 -30.73 -105.78
CA VAL A 44 -104.48 -29.35 -105.36
C VAL A 44 -103.78 -29.37 -103.99
N ALA A 45 -102.66 -28.68 -103.88
CA ALA A 45 -101.90 -28.62 -102.63
C ALA A 45 -102.70 -27.88 -101.55
N THR A 46 -103.11 -28.59 -100.51
CA THR A 46 -103.78 -28.02 -99.33
C THR A 46 -102.76 -27.78 -98.23
N PHE A 47 -102.69 -26.55 -97.70
CA PHE A 47 -101.92 -26.25 -96.50
C PHE A 47 -102.85 -26.04 -95.31
N SER A 48 -102.61 -26.79 -94.23
CA SER A 48 -103.43 -26.79 -93.01
C SER A 48 -102.73 -26.08 -91.83
N GLY A 49 -101.63 -25.37 -92.08
CA GLY A 49 -100.89 -24.60 -91.08
C GLY A 49 -101.20 -23.09 -91.13
N GLU A 50 -100.72 -22.35 -90.15
CA GLU A 50 -100.80 -20.89 -90.14
C GLU A 50 -99.92 -20.31 -91.27
N VAL A 51 -100.51 -19.46 -92.12
CA VAL A 51 -99.79 -18.87 -93.26
C VAL A 51 -98.82 -17.81 -92.75
N VAL A 52 -97.53 -18.16 -92.70
CA VAL A 52 -96.46 -17.20 -92.38
C VAL A 52 -96.30 -16.25 -93.56
N THR A 53 -96.20 -14.94 -93.31
CA THR A 53 -95.98 -13.94 -94.36
C THR A 53 -94.49 -13.64 -94.57
N LEU A 54 -94.12 -13.14 -95.76
CA LEU A 54 -92.75 -12.69 -96.04
C LEU A 54 -92.30 -11.59 -95.06
N GLU A 55 -93.22 -10.74 -94.62
CA GLU A 55 -92.97 -9.69 -93.65
C GLU A 55 -92.58 -10.26 -92.27
N GLN A 56 -93.27 -11.31 -91.81
CA GLN A 56 -92.91 -12.02 -90.56
C GLN A 56 -91.53 -12.68 -90.64
N VAL A 57 -91.18 -13.28 -91.79
CA VAL A 57 -89.83 -13.84 -92.02
C VAL A 57 -88.76 -12.75 -92.00
N ASN A 58 -89.02 -11.61 -92.63
CA ASN A 58 -88.09 -10.48 -92.66
C ASN A 58 -87.91 -9.86 -91.26
N GLN A 59 -88.98 -9.75 -90.46
CA GLN A 59 -88.88 -9.34 -89.06
C GLN A 59 -88.00 -10.30 -88.24
N LEU A 60 -88.17 -11.62 -88.42
CA LEU A 60 -87.33 -12.61 -87.75
C LEU A 60 -85.86 -12.57 -88.21
N ARG A 61 -85.60 -12.24 -89.49
CA ARG A 61 -84.24 -11.98 -90.01
C ARG A 61 -83.63 -10.76 -89.36
N GLU A 62 -84.39 -9.68 -89.24
CA GLU A 62 -83.93 -8.45 -88.58
C GLU A 62 -83.61 -8.72 -87.11
N ILE A 63 -84.49 -9.41 -86.37
CA ILE A 63 -84.25 -9.80 -84.97
C ILE A 63 -82.99 -10.69 -84.84
N GLU A 64 -82.77 -11.65 -85.75
CA GLU A 64 -81.54 -12.46 -85.72
C GLU A 64 -80.29 -11.62 -86.00
N ASN A 65 -80.36 -10.71 -86.97
CA ASN A 65 -79.24 -9.82 -87.31
C ASN A 65 -78.91 -8.87 -86.16
N THR A 66 -79.91 -8.21 -85.56
CA THR A 66 -79.73 -7.35 -84.39
C THR A 66 -79.11 -8.14 -83.23
N ALA A 67 -79.59 -9.36 -82.97
CA ALA A 67 -79.00 -10.20 -81.93
C ALA A 67 -77.55 -10.61 -82.23
N LYS A 68 -77.16 -10.75 -83.51
CA LYS A 68 -75.78 -11.04 -83.95
C LYS A 68 -74.88 -9.84 -83.77
N ASP A 69 -75.36 -8.67 -84.14
CA ASP A 69 -74.64 -7.42 -83.98
C ASP A 69 -74.43 -7.13 -82.48
N GLU A 70 -75.45 -7.34 -81.65
CA GLU A 70 -75.33 -7.22 -80.18
C GLU A 70 -74.33 -8.20 -79.59
N LEU A 71 -74.39 -9.48 -79.96
CA LEU A 71 -73.42 -10.47 -79.48
C LEU A 71 -71.99 -10.10 -79.87
N THR A 72 -71.80 -9.70 -81.13
CA THR A 72 -70.49 -9.30 -81.64
C THR A 72 -69.97 -8.08 -80.88
N ARG A 73 -70.84 -7.08 -80.63
CA ARG A 73 -70.51 -5.91 -79.82
C ARG A 73 -70.12 -6.29 -78.39
N HIS A 74 -70.86 -7.20 -77.75
CA HIS A 74 -70.54 -7.65 -76.40
C HIS A 74 -69.25 -8.45 -76.34
N GLN A 75 -68.95 -9.28 -77.34
CA GLN A 75 -67.68 -10.00 -77.44
C GLN A 75 -66.50 -9.05 -77.63
N GLN A 76 -66.64 -8.03 -78.48
CA GLN A 76 -65.62 -6.99 -78.66
C GLN A 76 -65.39 -6.22 -77.35
N LEU A 77 -66.46 -5.81 -76.66
CA LEU A 77 -66.36 -5.09 -75.39
C LEU A 77 -65.74 -5.94 -74.28
N PHE A 78 -66.04 -7.23 -74.24
CA PHE A 78 -65.43 -8.17 -73.30
C PHE A 78 -63.93 -8.33 -73.56
N ALA A 79 -63.52 -8.56 -74.81
CA ALA A 79 -62.12 -8.67 -75.19
C ALA A 79 -61.33 -7.38 -74.87
N GLU A 80 -61.95 -6.22 -75.10
CA GLU A 80 -61.39 -4.92 -74.73
C GLU A 80 -61.18 -4.78 -73.22
N LEU A 81 -62.18 -5.15 -72.40
CA LEU A 81 -62.06 -5.11 -70.94
C LEU A 81 -61.01 -6.10 -70.42
N GLU A 82 -60.93 -7.31 -70.97
CA GLU A 82 -59.88 -8.27 -70.61
C GLU A 82 -58.48 -7.73 -70.92
N SER A 83 -58.30 -7.10 -72.09
CA SER A 83 -57.06 -6.44 -72.48
C SER A 83 -56.69 -5.30 -71.52
N GLN A 84 -57.66 -4.47 -71.13
CA GLN A 84 -57.44 -3.39 -70.15
C GLN A 84 -57.05 -3.93 -68.79
N ILE A 85 -57.71 -4.98 -68.29
CA ILE A 85 -57.36 -5.62 -67.01
C ILE A 85 -55.93 -6.17 -67.07
N ALA A 86 -55.59 -6.90 -68.14
CA ALA A 86 -54.24 -7.44 -68.32
C ALA A 86 -53.18 -6.33 -68.33
N THR A 87 -53.45 -5.22 -69.03
CA THR A 87 -52.57 -4.05 -69.10
C THR A 87 -52.41 -3.39 -67.72
N LEU A 88 -53.49 -3.23 -66.96
CA LEU A 88 -53.44 -2.65 -65.61
C LEU A 88 -52.67 -3.55 -64.63
N ILE A 89 -52.82 -4.87 -64.73
CA ILE A 89 -52.06 -5.83 -63.93
C ILE A 89 -50.58 -5.76 -64.27
N ALA A 90 -50.22 -5.78 -65.56
CA ALA A 90 -48.84 -5.66 -66.01
C ALA A 90 -48.21 -4.34 -65.55
N ARG A 91 -48.91 -3.21 -65.71
CA ARG A 91 -48.44 -1.89 -65.27
C ARG A 91 -48.27 -1.80 -63.76
N LYS A 92 -49.17 -2.40 -62.98
CA LYS A 92 -49.03 -2.52 -61.52
C LYS A 92 -47.75 -3.28 -61.17
N GLN A 93 -47.50 -4.39 -61.86
CA GLN A 93 -46.32 -5.23 -61.62
C GLN A 93 -45.02 -4.50 -61.99
N GLU A 94 -44.97 -3.86 -63.16
CA GLU A 94 -43.85 -3.01 -63.58
C GLU A 94 -43.59 -1.88 -62.59
N TRP A 95 -44.64 -1.23 -62.06
CA TRP A 95 -44.49 -0.20 -61.04
C TRP A 95 -43.88 -0.74 -59.75
N ILE A 96 -44.35 -1.89 -59.26
CA ILE A 96 -43.79 -2.54 -58.07
C ILE A 96 -42.30 -2.89 -58.30
N GLU A 97 -41.96 -3.43 -59.47
CA GLU A 97 -40.58 -3.76 -59.83
C GLU A 97 -39.70 -2.51 -59.99
N SER A 98 -40.21 -1.45 -60.60
CA SER A 98 -39.49 -0.18 -60.84
C SER A 98 -39.16 0.58 -59.55
N LEU A 99 -40.01 0.43 -58.52
CA LEU A 99 -39.72 0.96 -57.20
C LEU A 99 -38.52 0.24 -56.57
N GLY A 100 -38.22 -0.99 -57.01
CA GLY A 100 -37.12 -1.79 -56.48
C GLY A 100 -37.28 -2.13 -55.00
N VAL A 101 -38.50 -1.95 -54.47
CA VAL A 101 -38.84 -2.15 -53.06
C VAL A 101 -39.66 -3.43 -52.96
N ASP A 102 -39.08 -4.46 -52.33
CA ASP A 102 -39.87 -5.60 -51.84
C ASP A 102 -40.60 -5.11 -50.59
N TYR A 103 -41.79 -4.51 -50.79
CA TYR A 103 -42.54 -3.81 -49.75
C TYR A 103 -42.65 -4.60 -48.44
N GLN A 104 -42.71 -5.93 -48.49
CA GLN A 104 -42.75 -6.77 -47.30
C GLN A 104 -41.39 -6.93 -46.62
N LYS A 105 -40.29 -7.09 -47.38
CA LYS A 105 -38.94 -7.20 -46.81
C LYS A 105 -38.39 -5.86 -46.34
N ASP A 106 -38.54 -4.81 -47.14
CA ASP A 106 -37.89 -3.52 -46.87
C ASP A 106 -38.56 -2.78 -45.70
N SER A 107 -39.88 -2.89 -45.55
CA SER A 107 -40.59 -2.34 -44.40
C SER A 107 -40.24 -3.08 -43.09
N GLY A 108 -40.13 -4.42 -43.15
CA GLY A 108 -39.72 -5.24 -42.01
C GLY A 108 -38.28 -4.96 -41.58
N GLN A 109 -37.35 -4.90 -42.54
CA GLN A 109 -35.94 -4.58 -42.27
C GLN A 109 -35.77 -3.15 -41.75
N PHE A 110 -36.49 -2.19 -42.32
CA PHE A 110 -36.49 -0.81 -41.82
C PHE A 110 -37.01 -0.74 -40.39
N ALA A 111 -38.16 -1.35 -40.09
CA ALA A 111 -38.73 -1.39 -38.75
C ALA A 111 -37.76 -2.05 -37.73
N GLN A 112 -37.12 -3.16 -38.12
CA GLN A 112 -36.13 -3.83 -37.30
C GLN A 112 -34.90 -2.95 -37.04
N SER A 113 -34.42 -2.24 -38.05
CA SER A 113 -33.28 -1.32 -37.92
C SER A 113 -33.58 -0.16 -36.97
N VAL A 114 -34.80 0.40 -37.03
CA VAL A 114 -35.27 1.46 -36.13
C VAL A 114 -35.39 0.93 -34.71
N GLN A 115 -35.95 -0.27 -34.53
CA GLN A 115 -36.11 -0.89 -33.21
C GLN A 115 -34.76 -1.20 -32.54
N GLN A 116 -33.77 -1.71 -33.30
CA GLN A 116 -32.41 -1.89 -32.82
C GLN A 116 -31.76 -0.58 -32.41
N ARG A 117 -31.96 0.49 -33.20
CA ARG A 117 -31.42 1.81 -32.93
C ARG A 117 -32.04 2.45 -31.68
N ILE A 118 -33.34 2.26 -31.48
CA ILE A 118 -34.03 2.65 -30.25
C ILE A 118 -33.42 1.90 -29.06
N ALA A 119 -33.25 0.58 -29.15
CA ALA A 119 -32.68 -0.22 -28.07
C ALA A 119 -31.25 0.22 -27.70
N ASP A 120 -30.38 0.47 -28.69
CA ASP A 120 -29.02 0.96 -28.45
C ASP A 120 -29.02 2.35 -27.80
N LEU A 121 -29.83 3.29 -28.32
CA LEU A 121 -29.94 4.63 -27.75
C LEU A 121 -30.49 4.61 -26.32
N SER A 122 -31.52 3.80 -26.04
CA SER A 122 -32.07 3.62 -24.69
C SER A 122 -31.01 3.07 -23.74
N ALA A 123 -30.24 2.05 -24.14
CA ALA A 123 -29.17 1.50 -23.33
C ALA A 123 -28.07 2.53 -23.03
N ARG A 124 -27.72 3.37 -24.00
CA ARG A 124 -26.76 4.48 -23.80
C ARG A 124 -27.29 5.54 -22.84
N ILE A 125 -28.57 5.92 -22.96
CA ILE A 125 -29.22 6.87 -22.05
C ILE A 125 -29.19 6.32 -20.63
N THR A 126 -29.56 5.06 -20.41
CA THR A 126 -29.52 4.44 -19.07
C THR A 126 -28.11 4.44 -18.49
N LYS A 127 -27.07 4.12 -19.29
CA LYS A 127 -25.67 4.20 -18.84
C LYS A 127 -25.27 5.62 -18.44
N LEU A 128 -25.67 6.62 -19.21
CA LEU A 128 -25.39 8.02 -18.91
C LEU A 128 -26.15 8.54 -17.69
N GLN A 129 -27.39 8.10 -17.47
CA GLN A 129 -28.17 8.43 -16.27
C GLN A 129 -27.63 7.74 -15.01
N ALA A 130 -27.05 6.55 -15.15
CA ALA A 130 -26.40 5.86 -14.04
C ALA A 130 -25.10 6.55 -13.58
N LEU A 131 -24.48 7.37 -14.45
CA LEU A 131 -23.37 8.23 -14.05
C LEU A 131 -23.92 9.37 -13.18
N ASN A 132 -23.77 9.23 -11.86
CA ASN A 132 -24.13 10.27 -10.92
C ASN A 132 -23.06 11.38 -10.90
N ILE A 133 -23.13 12.25 -11.91
CA ILE A 133 -22.20 13.38 -12.09
C ILE A 133 -22.21 14.31 -10.87
N GLY A 134 -23.36 14.45 -10.19
CA GLY A 134 -23.48 15.27 -8.98
C GLY A 134 -22.59 14.75 -7.84
N VAL A 135 -22.62 13.44 -7.57
CA VAL A 135 -21.74 12.82 -6.56
C VAL A 135 -20.28 12.98 -6.96
N LEU A 136 -19.94 12.77 -8.23
CA LEU A 136 -18.57 12.89 -8.71
C LEU A 136 -18.05 14.34 -8.60
N GLN A 137 -18.90 15.33 -8.87
CA GLN A 137 -18.60 16.74 -8.69
C GLN A 137 -18.41 17.10 -7.22
N THR A 138 -19.25 16.60 -6.32
CA THR A 138 -19.09 16.80 -4.87
C THR A 138 -17.79 16.18 -4.36
N GLN A 139 -17.47 14.95 -4.78
CA GLN A 139 -16.21 14.29 -4.42
C GLN A 139 -15.00 15.09 -4.93
N TYR A 140 -15.05 15.59 -6.16
CA TYR A 140 -14.00 16.45 -6.73
C TYR A 140 -13.82 17.74 -5.93
N GLN A 141 -14.91 18.42 -5.55
CA GLN A 141 -14.86 19.64 -4.75
C GLN A 141 -14.28 19.38 -3.36
N GLN A 142 -14.69 18.30 -2.70
CA GLN A 142 -14.16 17.88 -1.39
C GLN A 142 -12.66 17.56 -1.46
N ALA A 143 -12.24 16.78 -2.48
CA ALA A 143 -10.84 16.46 -2.69
C ALA A 143 -10.00 17.72 -2.96
N THR A 144 -10.53 18.67 -3.74
CA THR A 144 -9.87 19.94 -4.02
C THR A 144 -9.71 20.79 -2.76
N ALA A 145 -10.76 20.90 -1.94
CA ALA A 145 -10.71 21.62 -0.67
C ALA A 145 -9.69 20.99 0.29
N LYS A 146 -9.69 19.65 0.41
CA LYS A 146 -8.74 18.93 1.26
C LYS A 146 -7.30 19.11 0.79
N ARG A 147 -7.05 19.14 -0.52
CA ARG A 147 -5.72 19.40 -1.08
C ARG A 147 -5.20 20.78 -0.69
N VAL A 148 -6.05 21.81 -0.73
CA VAL A 148 -5.66 23.18 -0.33
C VAL A 148 -5.34 23.24 1.16
N GLU A 149 -6.16 22.62 2.02
CA GLU A 149 -5.93 22.54 3.46
C GLU A 149 -4.59 21.85 3.77
N LEU A 150 -4.33 20.68 3.16
CA LEU A 150 -3.09 19.93 3.37
C LEU A 150 -1.86 20.69 2.84
N SER A 151 -2.00 21.44 1.74
CA SER A 151 -0.93 22.29 1.21
C SER A 151 -0.54 23.38 2.20
N GLN A 152 -1.52 24.03 2.84
CA GLN A 152 -1.26 25.07 3.86
C GLN A 152 -0.60 24.48 5.11
N GLN A 153 -1.06 23.31 5.56
CA GLN A 153 -0.46 22.61 6.69
C GLN A 153 1.00 22.21 6.41
N LEU A 154 1.30 21.74 5.19
CA LEU A 154 2.65 21.39 4.78
C LEU A 154 3.57 22.63 4.79
N GLU A 155 3.11 23.75 4.25
CA GLU A 155 3.87 25.00 4.24
C GLU A 155 4.16 25.51 5.65
N GLN A 156 3.13 25.52 6.53
CA GLN A 156 3.30 25.90 7.93
C GLN A 156 4.29 24.99 8.67
N THR A 157 4.19 23.67 8.47
CA THR A 157 5.11 22.71 9.09
C THR A 157 6.54 22.89 8.58
N THR A 158 6.70 23.20 7.29
CA THR A 158 8.02 23.47 6.69
C THR A 158 8.69 24.68 7.32
N ILE A 159 7.93 25.77 7.55
CA ILE A 159 8.42 26.96 8.24
C ILE A 159 8.84 26.63 9.68
N GLN A 160 8.02 25.88 10.43
CA GLN A 160 8.34 25.48 11.81
C GLN A 160 9.59 24.62 11.89
N VAL A 161 9.75 23.65 10.98
CA VAL A 161 10.95 22.81 10.92
C VAL A 161 12.20 23.65 10.64
N ALA A 162 12.12 24.61 9.71
CA ALA A 162 13.22 25.51 9.43
C ALA A 162 13.60 26.37 10.65
N GLU A 163 12.61 26.88 11.38
CA GLU A 163 12.83 27.67 12.60
C GLU A 163 13.51 26.84 13.69
N VAL A 164 12.98 25.66 14.00
CA VAL A 164 13.56 24.75 15.00
C VAL A 164 14.96 24.30 14.61
N THR A 165 15.21 24.07 13.32
CA THR A 165 16.55 23.71 12.82
C THR A 165 17.54 24.85 13.02
N ASN A 166 17.15 26.09 12.72
CA ASN A 166 17.99 27.26 12.96
C ASN A 166 18.27 27.46 14.46
N GLN A 167 17.26 27.30 15.33
CA GLN A 167 17.44 27.37 16.78
C GLN A 167 18.39 26.29 17.29
N ALA A 168 18.27 25.05 16.80
CA ALA A 168 19.17 23.96 17.17
C ALA A 168 20.61 24.23 16.72
N GLN A 169 20.82 24.78 15.52
CA GLN A 169 22.15 25.18 15.04
C GLN A 169 22.75 26.32 15.89
N GLN A 170 21.95 27.32 16.25
CA GLN A 170 22.38 28.40 17.13
C GLN A 170 22.79 27.86 18.51
N LEU A 171 21.94 27.02 19.12
CA LEU A 171 22.25 26.38 20.41
C LEU A 171 23.49 25.51 20.33
N SER A 172 23.64 24.72 19.27
CA SER A 172 24.84 23.91 19.04
C SER A 172 26.10 24.78 18.90
N GLY A 173 26.00 25.93 18.23
CA GLY A 173 27.10 26.90 18.13
C GLY A 173 27.46 27.50 19.48
N VAL A 174 26.47 27.87 20.29
CA VAL A 174 26.67 28.35 21.66
C VAL A 174 27.34 27.29 22.53
N VAL A 175 26.87 26.04 22.49
CA VAL A 175 27.47 24.92 23.22
C VAL A 175 28.93 24.72 22.81
N SER A 176 29.21 24.66 21.51
CA SER A 176 30.58 24.51 21.00
C SER A 176 31.51 25.66 21.43
N SER A 177 31.00 26.91 21.44
CA SER A 177 31.77 28.06 21.93
C SER A 177 32.04 27.99 23.43
N LEU A 178 31.07 27.56 24.24
CA LEU A 178 31.24 27.37 25.69
C LEU A 178 32.22 26.24 25.99
N GLU A 179 32.14 25.13 25.26
CA GLU A 179 33.08 24.01 25.38
C GLU A 179 34.51 24.40 24.98
N SER A 180 34.67 25.16 23.89
CA SER A 180 35.99 25.64 23.46
C SER A 180 36.59 26.66 24.42
N GLY A 181 35.76 27.49 25.08
CA GLY A 181 36.19 28.41 26.13
C GLY A 181 36.50 27.71 27.46
N ASN A 182 36.04 26.47 27.63
CA ASN A 182 36.21 25.72 28.87
C ASN A 182 37.61 25.09 28.96
N ASN A 183 38.57 25.88 29.47
CA ASN A 183 39.95 25.45 29.68
C ASN A 183 40.17 24.66 30.99
N THR A 184 39.10 24.23 31.66
CA THR A 184 39.22 23.52 32.95
C THR A 184 39.61 22.05 32.78
N GLY A 185 39.43 21.48 31.59
CA GLY A 185 39.61 20.05 31.34
C GLY A 185 38.44 19.17 31.84
N TYR A 186 37.39 19.77 32.41
CA TYR A 186 36.21 19.08 32.93
C TYR A 186 34.97 19.49 32.15
N SER A 187 34.19 18.51 31.69
CA SER A 187 32.96 18.74 30.93
C SER A 187 31.75 19.14 31.79
N THR A 188 31.82 18.92 33.11
CA THR A 188 30.70 19.21 34.04
C THR A 188 31.19 19.82 35.35
N ALA A 189 30.35 20.65 35.97
CA ALA A 189 30.61 21.19 37.29
C ALA A 189 30.76 20.08 38.36
N GLN A 190 30.06 18.95 38.18
CA GLN A 190 30.16 17.82 39.09
C GLN A 190 31.56 17.18 39.07
N ALA A 191 32.16 17.03 37.89
CA ALA A 191 33.52 16.50 37.77
C ALA A 191 34.56 17.42 38.44
N VAL A 192 34.35 18.75 38.37
CA VAL A 192 35.19 19.72 39.10
C VAL A 192 35.07 19.52 40.61
N LEU A 193 33.85 19.38 41.15
CA LEU A 193 33.60 19.17 42.58
C LEU A 193 34.18 17.83 43.08
N GLU A 194 34.09 16.77 42.28
CA GLU A 194 34.71 15.48 42.60
C GLU A 194 36.23 15.58 42.66
N ARG A 195 36.86 16.28 41.70
CA ARG A 195 38.30 16.53 41.75
C ARG A 195 38.69 17.33 42.98
N GLN A 196 37.92 18.38 43.32
CA GLN A 196 38.18 19.19 44.50
C GLN A 196 38.18 18.32 45.77
N ARG A 197 37.16 17.48 45.98
CA ARG A 197 37.11 16.57 47.13
C ARG A 197 38.28 15.60 47.19
N ALA A 198 38.72 15.07 46.05
CA ALA A 198 39.87 14.18 45.99
C ALA A 198 41.15 14.90 46.44
N ILE A 199 41.38 16.13 45.95
CA ILE A 199 42.52 16.96 46.35
C ILE A 199 42.46 17.29 47.85
N GLU A 200 41.30 17.66 48.38
CA GLU A 200 41.11 17.93 49.81
C GLU A 200 41.47 16.70 50.67
N THR A 201 41.07 15.51 50.22
CA THR A 201 41.39 14.25 50.89
C THR A 201 42.90 13.95 50.83
N GLU A 202 43.54 14.10 49.67
CA GLU A 202 44.99 13.93 49.53
C GLU A 202 45.76 14.93 50.40
N LEU A 203 45.30 16.17 50.48
CA LEU A 203 45.93 17.23 51.27
C LEU A 203 45.85 16.93 52.77
N ALA A 204 44.68 16.45 53.24
CA ALA A 204 44.51 16.00 54.61
C ALA A 204 45.43 14.82 54.96
N GLN A 205 45.55 13.83 54.06
CA GLN A 205 46.46 12.70 54.25
C GLN A 205 47.93 13.14 54.29
N LYS A 206 48.35 14.01 53.38
CA LYS A 206 49.73 14.53 53.37
C LYS A 206 50.04 15.38 54.60
N ALA A 207 49.09 16.18 55.07
CA ALA A 207 49.24 16.95 56.31
C ALA A 207 49.43 16.04 57.52
N ALA A 208 48.63 14.97 57.64
CA ALA A 208 48.78 14.00 58.72
C ALA A 208 50.14 13.27 58.68
N LEU A 209 50.59 12.87 57.48
CA LEU A 209 51.90 12.24 57.31
C LEU A 209 53.04 13.21 57.65
N LEU A 210 52.93 14.48 57.27
CA LEU A 210 53.90 15.50 57.63
C LEU A 210 53.97 15.67 59.15
N GLU A 211 52.82 15.77 59.82
CA GLU A 211 52.77 15.90 61.27
C GLU A 211 53.42 14.69 61.98
N GLN A 212 53.11 13.47 61.54
CA GLN A 212 53.76 12.25 62.04
C GLN A 212 55.26 12.27 61.82
N ALA A 213 55.74 12.63 60.63
CA ALA A 213 57.17 12.74 60.34
C ALA A 213 57.85 13.81 61.21
N THR A 214 57.17 14.93 61.48
CA THR A 214 57.68 16.02 62.32
C THR A 214 57.79 15.59 63.78
N GLN A 215 56.79 14.87 64.30
CA GLN A 215 56.81 14.29 65.64
C GLN A 215 57.92 13.22 65.78
N ALA A 216 58.05 12.35 64.77
CA ALA A 216 59.11 11.34 64.75
C ALA A 216 60.50 11.97 64.73
N LEU A 217 60.71 13.03 63.93
CA LEU A 217 61.96 13.78 63.90
C LEU A 217 62.28 14.41 65.26
N LYS A 218 61.28 15.00 65.93
CA LYS A 218 61.43 15.58 67.26
C LYS A 218 61.84 14.52 68.30
N LEU A 219 61.17 13.36 68.29
CA LEU A 219 61.53 12.27 69.20
C LEU A 219 62.95 11.77 68.93
N ALA A 220 63.29 11.59 67.65
CA ALA A 220 64.61 11.14 67.21
C ALA A 220 65.71 12.13 67.66
N SER A 221 65.51 13.44 67.51
CA SER A 221 66.47 14.46 67.94
C SER A 221 66.62 14.51 69.46
N GLU A 222 65.52 14.38 70.22
CA GLU A 222 65.57 14.27 71.68
C GLU A 222 66.32 13.01 72.14
N THR A 223 66.12 11.87 71.48
CA THR A 223 66.89 10.65 71.79
C THR A 223 68.36 10.79 71.42
N LEU A 224 68.68 11.41 70.28
CA LEU A 224 70.06 11.66 69.86
C LEU A 224 70.78 12.52 70.90
N ALA A 225 70.19 13.65 71.31
CA ALA A 225 70.76 14.53 72.32
C ALA A 225 71.00 13.81 73.66
N LYS A 226 70.09 12.91 74.07
CA LYS A 226 70.29 12.07 75.27
C LYS A 226 71.49 11.14 75.11
N PHE A 227 71.59 10.41 73.99
CA PHE A 227 72.71 9.51 73.75
C PHE A 227 74.04 10.25 73.62
N GLU A 228 74.08 11.42 73.00
CA GLU A 228 75.26 12.28 72.90
C GLU A 228 75.73 12.72 74.30
N SER A 229 74.83 13.19 75.16
CA SER A 229 75.18 13.59 76.54
C SER A 229 75.68 12.41 77.40
N HIS A 230 75.08 11.22 77.21
CA HIS A 230 75.51 10.01 77.91
C HIS A 230 76.89 9.55 77.44
N LEU A 231 77.14 9.61 76.13
CA LEU A 231 78.44 9.28 75.55
C LEU A 231 79.53 10.25 76.06
N GLU A 232 79.26 11.56 76.12
CA GLU A 232 80.20 12.53 76.69
C GLU A 232 80.50 12.24 78.17
N THR A 233 79.48 11.86 78.95
CA THR A 233 79.65 11.49 80.36
C THR A 233 80.50 10.22 80.51
N LEU A 234 80.23 9.18 79.71
CA LEU A 234 81.00 7.94 79.72
C LEU A 234 82.45 8.16 79.29
N GLN A 235 82.69 9.04 78.32
CA GLN A 235 84.04 9.43 77.91
C GLN A 235 84.82 10.07 79.07
N LYS A 236 84.22 11.04 79.79
CA LYS A 236 84.85 11.66 80.96
C LYS A 236 85.13 10.65 82.07
N GLN A 237 84.17 9.77 82.37
CA GLN A 237 84.36 8.71 83.38
C GLN A 237 85.47 7.73 82.98
N PHE A 238 85.57 7.39 81.70
CA PHE A 238 86.63 6.54 81.19
C PHE A 238 88.00 7.20 81.37
N GLU A 239 88.13 8.48 80.99
CA GLU A 239 89.36 9.27 81.18
C GLU A 239 89.77 9.37 82.65
N GLU A 240 88.82 9.64 83.56
CA GLU A 240 89.06 9.68 85.01
C GLU A 240 89.52 8.33 85.57
N LEU A 241 88.84 7.23 85.18
CA LEU A 241 89.20 5.88 85.60
C LEU A 241 90.55 5.45 85.05
N GLU A 242 90.88 5.84 83.82
CA GLU A 242 92.18 5.55 83.23
C GLU A 242 93.30 6.28 83.97
N LEU A 243 93.11 7.55 84.29
CA LEU A 243 94.07 8.34 85.07
C LEU A 243 94.20 7.82 86.51
N ALA A 244 93.08 7.41 87.14
CA ALA A 244 93.09 6.75 88.44
C ALA A 244 93.85 5.41 88.40
N ARG A 245 93.63 4.59 87.37
CA ARG A 245 94.37 3.34 87.15
C ARG A 245 95.87 3.59 87.00
N GLU A 246 96.26 4.59 86.21
CA GLU A 246 97.66 4.95 86.01
C GLU A 246 98.32 5.42 87.31
N SER A 247 97.66 6.31 88.07
CA SER A 247 98.17 6.78 89.36
C SER A 247 98.27 5.66 90.39
N ALA A 248 97.26 4.79 90.50
CA ALA A 248 97.27 3.63 91.41
C ALA A 248 98.37 2.63 91.02
N SER A 249 98.56 2.37 89.72
CA SER A 249 99.65 1.53 89.21
C SER A 249 101.02 2.12 89.53
N ALA A 250 101.20 3.43 89.37
CA ALA A 250 102.44 4.11 89.72
C ALA A 250 102.69 4.07 91.24
N ALA A 251 101.68 4.38 92.06
CA ALA A 251 101.76 4.31 93.51
C ALA A 251 102.08 2.90 94.00
N TRP A 252 101.45 1.87 93.40
CA TRP A 252 101.74 0.46 93.66
C TRP A 252 103.19 0.11 93.35
N LYS A 253 103.71 0.50 92.18
CA LYS A 253 105.12 0.27 91.81
C LYS A 253 106.09 0.92 92.79
N VAL A 254 105.82 2.15 93.22
CA VAL A 254 106.63 2.84 94.22
C VAL A 254 106.56 2.13 95.57
N ALA A 255 105.36 1.76 96.03
CA ALA A 255 105.17 1.05 97.30
C ALA A 255 105.87 -0.31 97.29
N LEU A 256 105.80 -1.04 96.18
CA LEU A 256 106.49 -2.32 95.99
C LEU A 256 108.02 -2.15 95.97
N GLY A 257 108.55 -1.15 95.25
CA GLY A 257 109.98 -0.88 95.20
C GLY A 257 110.58 -0.42 96.54
N ASN A 258 109.77 0.23 97.40
CA ASN A 258 110.16 0.59 98.76
C ASN A 258 109.88 -0.53 99.79
N SER A 259 109.29 -1.65 99.36
CA SER A 259 109.00 -2.78 100.23
C SER A 259 110.19 -3.75 100.29
N VAL A 260 110.09 -4.73 101.18
CA VAL A 260 111.08 -5.82 101.31
C VAL A 260 110.91 -6.89 100.22
N PHE A 261 109.91 -6.75 99.34
CA PHE A 261 109.57 -7.74 98.34
C PHE A 261 110.18 -7.41 96.97
N GLU A 262 110.88 -8.38 96.39
CA GLU A 262 111.58 -8.22 95.10
C GLU A 262 110.64 -8.16 93.88
N SER A 263 109.40 -8.63 94.03
CA SER A 263 108.40 -8.63 92.97
C SER A 263 106.98 -8.60 93.52
N GLU A 264 106.02 -8.24 92.67
CA GLU A 264 104.58 -8.28 93.01
C GLU A 264 104.15 -9.70 93.41
N GLU A 265 104.71 -10.71 92.74
CA GLU A 265 104.47 -12.11 93.05
C GLU A 265 105.04 -12.51 94.43
N ALA A 266 106.20 -11.95 94.82
CA ALA A 266 106.76 -12.14 96.15
C ALA A 266 105.91 -11.46 97.25
N PHE A 267 105.36 -10.27 97.00
CA PHE A 267 104.41 -9.62 97.92
C PHE A 267 103.13 -10.45 98.07
N LEU A 268 102.53 -10.90 96.96
CA LEU A 268 101.30 -11.69 96.99
C LEU A 268 101.50 -13.03 97.71
N ASN A 269 102.67 -13.66 97.56
CA ASN A 269 103.03 -14.89 98.27
C ASN A 269 103.40 -14.68 99.75
N ALA A 270 103.91 -13.51 100.12
CA ALA A 270 104.22 -13.15 101.50
C ALA A 270 103.00 -12.66 102.30
N LYS A 271 101.94 -12.26 101.60
CA LYS A 271 100.65 -11.94 102.20
C LYS A 271 100.14 -13.17 102.94
N LEU A 272 100.12 -13.12 104.28
CA LEU A 272 99.58 -14.22 105.08
C LEU A 272 98.17 -14.58 104.60
N SER A 273 97.91 -15.87 104.39
CA SER A 273 96.54 -16.35 104.27
C SER A 273 95.76 -15.98 105.54
N SER A 274 94.47 -15.64 105.41
CA SER A 274 93.68 -15.15 106.55
C SER A 274 93.72 -16.12 107.73
N GLU A 275 93.73 -17.42 107.46
CA GLU A 275 93.86 -18.49 108.46
C GLU A 275 95.15 -18.42 109.28
N ARG A 276 96.30 -18.12 108.65
CA ARG A 276 97.57 -17.98 109.39
C ARG A 276 97.62 -16.69 110.20
N ALA A 277 96.98 -15.62 109.72
CA ALA A 277 96.93 -14.35 110.46
C ALA A 277 96.07 -14.48 111.73
N GLU A 278 94.94 -15.19 111.65
CA GLU A 278 94.10 -15.51 112.81
C GLU A 278 94.81 -16.42 113.83
N HIS A 279 95.54 -17.44 113.37
CA HIS A 279 96.29 -18.33 114.27
C HIS A 279 97.39 -17.58 115.06
N ILE A 280 98.10 -16.65 114.42
CA ILE A 280 99.12 -15.83 115.09
C ILE A 280 98.47 -14.83 116.06
N ALA A 281 97.33 -14.24 115.70
CA ALA A 281 96.58 -13.36 116.59
C ALA A 281 96.15 -14.09 117.88
N GLN A 282 95.66 -15.32 117.77
CA GLN A 282 95.30 -16.17 118.92
C GLN A 282 96.51 -16.54 119.79
N GLN A 283 97.67 -16.81 119.17
CA GLN A 283 98.90 -17.09 119.93
C GLN A 283 99.43 -15.87 120.69
N ILE A 284 99.29 -14.66 120.13
CA ILE A 284 99.64 -13.40 120.82
C ILE A 284 98.70 -13.15 122.00
N GLU A 285 97.39 -13.41 121.83
CA GLU A 285 96.40 -13.32 122.92
C GLU A 285 96.69 -14.29 124.06
N HIS A 286 97.07 -15.53 123.75
CA HIS A 286 97.43 -16.54 124.74
C HIS A 286 98.68 -16.15 125.55
N TYR A 287 99.70 -15.62 124.87
CA TYR A 287 100.96 -15.20 125.50
C TYR A 287 100.79 -13.95 126.38
N GLN A 288 99.88 -13.03 126.03
CA GLN A 288 99.53 -11.87 126.87
C GLN A 288 98.77 -12.28 128.14
N HIS A 289 97.99 -13.37 128.07
CA HIS A 289 97.31 -13.94 129.23
C HIS A 289 98.29 -14.61 130.22
N GLU A 290 99.30 -15.35 129.74
CA GLU A 290 100.32 -15.98 130.60
C GLU A 290 101.26 -14.98 131.30
N ALA A 291 101.54 -13.84 130.67
CA ALA A 291 102.40 -12.79 131.25
C ALA A 291 101.71 -11.97 132.35
N PHE A 292 100.37 -11.95 132.40
CA PHE A 292 99.58 -11.21 133.39
C PHE A 292 99.44 -11.96 134.73
N ASP A 293 99.52 -13.30 134.71
CA ASP A 293 99.39 -14.14 135.91
C ASP A 293 100.67 -14.19 136.76
N TYR A 294 101.86 -13.89 136.19
CA TYR A 294 103.14 -13.90 136.91
C TYR A 294 103.47 -12.60 137.67
N GLN A 295 102.74 -11.51 137.46
CA GLN A 295 102.97 -10.22 138.14
C GLN A 295 102.05 -9.99 139.38
N ASN A 296 101.17 -10.94 139.72
CA ASN A 296 100.20 -10.82 140.82
C ASN A 296 100.32 -11.93 141.90
N SER A 297 101.52 -12.46 142.17
CA SER A 297 101.80 -13.36 143.32
C SER A 297 103.10 -13.03 144.03
#